data_AF-A0AAJ0BUU6-F1
#
_entry.id   AF-A0AAJ0BUU6-F1
#
_cell.length_a   1.000
_cell.length_b   1.000
_cell.length_c   1.000
_cell.angle_alpha   90.00
_cell.angle_beta   90.00
_cell.angle_gamma   90.00
#
_symmetry.space_group_name_H-M   'P 1'
#
loop_
_entity.id
_entity.type
_entity.pdbx_description
1 polymer ?
#
loop_
_entity_poly.entity_id
_entity_poly.type
_entity_poly.pdbx_seq_one_letter_code
_entity_poly.pdbx_strand_id
1 'polypeptide(L)'
;MYIVKAADRDGIELRFASRPEVAYKGTSRLGLKRATKHLVDRIHNHLKHFKAGACNMEHSLNTVIKEVVRHGGPTSITVFTDGIWQHGATGPGGGVEGTVKSLVRDMQQRGMWRPEVTIQFVRFGSDPIGIKRLRYLDDDLKNEPGMSGL
;
A
#
# COMPACT_ATOMS: atom_id res chain seq x y z
N MET A 1 1.51 19.28 20.45
CA MET A 1 0.99 18.46 19.34
C MET A 1 0.09 17.35 19.90
N TYR A 2 -1.16 17.69 20.22
CA TYR A 2 -2.16 16.79 20.81
C TYR A 2 -3.23 16.36 19.78
N ILE A 3 -3.41 17.19 18.73
CA ILE A 3 -4.44 17.03 17.69
C ILE A 3 -4.24 15.76 16.84
N VAL A 4 -2.99 15.43 16.47
CA VAL A 4 -2.70 14.28 15.57
C VAL A 4 -3.04 12.93 16.21
N LYS A 5 -2.91 12.79 17.54
CA LYS A 5 -3.20 11.53 18.23
C LYS A 5 -4.68 11.26 18.45
N ALA A 6 -5.49 12.33 18.50
CA ALA A 6 -6.95 12.17 18.56
C ALA A 6 -7.51 11.75 17.19
N ALA A 7 -6.82 12.12 16.11
CA ALA A 7 -7.22 11.80 14.74
C ALA A 7 -6.72 10.41 14.27
N ASP A 8 -5.54 9.95 14.73
CA ASP A 8 -4.97 8.66 14.35
C ASP A 8 -4.97 7.68 15.53
N ARG A 9 -6.07 6.93 15.67
CA ARG A 9 -6.32 5.99 16.78
C ARG A 9 -5.45 4.74 16.70
N ASP A 10 -5.11 4.30 15.49
CA ASP A 10 -4.41 3.04 15.23
C ASP A 10 -2.89 3.24 15.06
N GLY A 11 -2.46 4.45 14.69
CA GLY A 11 -1.06 4.83 14.55
C GLY A 11 -0.43 4.26 13.28
N ILE A 12 0.88 4.48 13.15
CA ILE A 12 1.66 3.99 12.00
C ILE A 12 1.87 2.48 12.09
N GLU A 13 1.65 1.81 10.96
CA GLU A 13 1.95 0.41 10.75
C GLU A 13 2.93 0.23 9.58
N LEU A 14 3.90 -0.67 9.77
CA LEU A 14 4.82 -1.10 8.72
C LEU A 14 4.48 -2.53 8.30
N ARG A 15 4.45 -2.77 7.00
CA ARG A 15 4.38 -4.11 6.39
C ARG A 15 5.46 -4.24 5.33
N PHE A 16 6.02 -5.44 5.20
CA PHE A 16 6.89 -5.75 4.08
C PHE A 16 6.06 -6.41 2.99
N ALA A 17 6.22 -6.00 1.73
CA ALA A 17 5.50 -6.61 0.62
C ALA A 17 5.86 -8.09 0.41
N SER A 18 6.99 -8.55 0.94
CA SER A 18 7.36 -9.97 1.01
C SER A 18 6.58 -10.78 2.05
N ARG A 19 5.93 -10.11 3.01
CA ARG A 19 5.21 -10.69 4.15
C ARG A 19 4.00 -9.80 4.52
N PRO A 20 3.06 -9.59 3.59
CA PRO A 20 1.96 -8.63 3.74
C PRO A 20 1.02 -8.93 4.91
N GLU A 21 0.99 -10.15 5.41
CA GLU A 21 0.21 -10.61 6.56
C GLU A 21 0.76 -10.15 7.92
N VAL A 22 2.01 -9.67 7.97
CA VAL A 22 2.67 -9.29 9.23
C VAL A 22 2.67 -7.77 9.42
N ALA A 23 1.82 -7.30 10.33
CA ALA A 23 1.74 -5.91 10.77
C ALA A 23 2.76 -5.59 11.88
N TYR A 24 3.63 -4.61 11.66
CA TYR A 24 4.51 -4.05 12.69
C TYR A 24 4.03 -2.68 13.12
N LYS A 25 3.41 -2.60 14.30
CA LYS A 25 2.81 -1.35 14.82
C LYS A 25 3.81 -0.48 15.57
N GLY A 26 3.76 0.82 15.32
CA GLY A 26 4.52 1.85 16.06
C GLY A 26 3.92 2.20 17.42
N THR A 27 2.67 1.81 17.69
CA THR A 27 1.96 2.04 18.96
C THR A 27 1.65 0.71 19.64
N SER A 28 1.69 0.68 20.98
CA SER A 28 1.17 -0.47 21.74
C SER A 28 -0.32 -0.27 22.04
N ARG A 29 -1.08 -1.37 22.17
CA ARG A 29 -2.50 -1.37 22.59
C ARG A 29 -2.76 -0.66 23.93
N LEU A 30 -1.72 -0.43 24.73
CA LEU A 30 -1.77 0.24 26.04
C LEU A 30 -1.42 1.74 25.97
N GLY A 31 -1.28 2.33 24.77
CA GLY A 31 -0.95 3.76 24.62
C GLY A 31 0.50 4.13 24.96
N LEU A 32 1.32 3.17 25.42
CA LEU A 32 2.77 3.37 25.51
C LEU A 32 3.34 3.49 24.09
N LYS A 33 3.87 4.67 23.77
CA LYS A 33 4.59 4.95 22.53
C LYS A 33 5.73 3.94 22.39
N ARG A 34 5.70 3.09 21.37
CA ARG A 34 6.96 2.57 20.83
C ARG A 34 7.49 3.67 19.91
N ALA A 35 8.77 4.01 20.05
CA ALA A 35 9.37 4.98 19.15
C ALA A 35 9.33 4.42 17.71
N THR A 36 9.02 5.26 16.73
CA THR A 36 9.19 4.95 15.28
C THR A 36 10.59 4.43 14.96
N LYS A 37 11.59 4.71 15.81
CA LYS A 37 12.91 4.10 15.82
C LYS A 37 12.88 2.57 15.66
N HIS A 38 11.97 1.87 16.32
CA HIS A 38 11.87 0.40 16.19
C HIS A 38 11.37 -0.05 14.81
N LEU A 39 10.60 0.78 14.09
CA LEU A 39 10.20 0.48 12.72
C LEU A 39 11.38 0.67 11.78
N VAL A 40 12.18 1.72 11.97
CA VAL A 40 13.42 1.96 11.22
C VAL A 40 14.42 0.82 11.44
N ASP A 41 14.61 0.37 12.67
CA ASP A 41 15.47 -0.78 12.99
C ASP A 41 14.97 -2.05 12.30
N ARG A 42 13.64 -2.26 12.22
CA ARG A 42 13.05 -3.38 11.47
C ARG A 42 13.31 -3.29 9.99
N ILE A 43 13.19 -2.11 9.38
CA ILE A 43 13.51 -1.89 7.96
C ILE A 43 14.98 -2.25 7.72
N HIS A 44 15.91 -1.69 8.50
CA HIS A 44 17.34 -2.00 8.37
C HIS A 44 17.62 -3.49 8.53
N ASN A 45 17.04 -4.14 9.54
CA ASN A 45 17.23 -5.57 9.76
C ASN A 45 16.64 -6.41 8.62
N HIS A 46 15.47 -6.04 8.09
CA HIS A 46 14.88 -6.73 6.94
C HIS A 46 15.77 -6.59 5.71
N LEU A 47 16.17 -5.36 5.36
CA LEU A 47 17.01 -5.08 4.19
C LEU A 47 18.37 -5.78 4.25
N LYS A 48 18.99 -5.92 5.43
CA LYS A 48 20.26 -6.66 5.61
C LYS A 48 20.16 -8.14 5.24
N HIS A 49 18.99 -8.76 5.44
CA HIS A 49 18.77 -10.18 5.18
C HIS A 49 17.94 -10.42 3.93
N PHE A 50 17.42 -9.35 3.31
CA PHE A 50 16.60 -9.43 2.13
C PHE A 50 17.46 -9.81 0.93
N LYS A 51 17.24 -11.02 0.41
CA LYS A 51 17.77 -11.40 -0.90
C LYS A 51 16.82 -10.81 -1.95
N ALA A 52 17.36 -10.02 -2.86
CA ALA A 52 16.61 -9.48 -3.99
C ALA A 52 15.82 -10.61 -4.67
N GLY A 53 14.52 -10.40 -4.82
CA GLY A 53 13.60 -11.40 -5.33
C GLY A 53 12.31 -10.75 -5.81
N ALA A 54 11.59 -11.45 -6.67
CA ALA A 54 10.28 -11.00 -7.14
C ALA A 54 9.27 -11.00 -5.99
N CYS A 55 8.55 -9.90 -5.83
CA CYS A 55 7.39 -9.75 -4.97
C CYS A 55 6.12 -9.74 -5.83
N ASN A 56 5.14 -10.59 -5.50
CA ASN A 56 3.83 -10.47 -6.11
C ASN A 56 3.08 -9.29 -5.46
N MET A 57 3.34 -8.07 -5.95
CA MET A 57 2.79 -6.85 -5.37
C MET A 57 1.26 -6.79 -5.47
N GLU A 58 0.66 -7.38 -6.50
CA GLU A 58 -0.79 -7.49 -6.61
C GLU A 58 -1.35 -8.25 -5.40
N HIS A 59 -0.81 -9.44 -5.11
CA HIS A 59 -1.21 -10.22 -3.94
C HIS A 59 -0.97 -9.48 -2.63
N SER A 60 0.21 -8.86 -2.49
CA SER A 60 0.61 -8.16 -1.27
C SER A 60 -0.25 -6.95 -0.98
N LEU A 61 -0.50 -6.11 -1.97
CA LEU A 61 -1.35 -4.94 -1.82
C LEU A 61 -2.82 -5.33 -1.56
N ASN A 62 -3.33 -6.36 -2.26
CA ASN A 62 -4.69 -6.86 -2.04
C ASN A 62 -4.88 -7.37 -0.60
N THR A 63 -3.87 -8.03 -0.05
CA THR A 63 -3.88 -8.51 1.34
C THR A 63 -4.02 -7.35 2.32
N VAL A 64 -3.24 -6.28 2.13
CA VAL A 64 -3.31 -5.07 2.97
C VAL A 64 -4.65 -4.37 2.81
N ILE A 65 -5.12 -4.18 1.57
CA ILE A 65 -6.39 -3.51 1.29
C ILE A 65 -7.57 -4.26 1.93
N LYS A 66 -7.63 -5.60 1.83
CA LYS A 66 -8.69 -6.38 2.48
C LYS A 66 -8.73 -6.16 3.98
N GLU A 67 -7.57 -6.06 4.61
CA GLU A 67 -7.48 -5.78 6.05
C GLU A 67 -7.94 -4.36 6.38
N VAL A 68 -7.52 -3.37 5.60
CA VAL A 68 -7.97 -1.97 5.73
C VAL A 68 -9.48 -1.86 5.57
N VAL A 69 -10.04 -2.44 4.52
CA VAL A 69 -11.48 -2.45 4.22
C VAL A 69 -12.28 -3.19 5.31
N ARG A 70 -11.69 -4.20 5.97
CA ARG A 70 -12.31 -4.92 7.10
C ARG A 70 -12.29 -4.09 8.38
N HIS A 71 -11.20 -3.36 8.65
CA HIS A 71 -11.12 -2.48 9.83
C HIS A 71 -12.02 -1.25 9.69
N GLY A 72 -12.16 -0.74 8.46
CA GLY A 72 -12.97 0.42 8.14
C GLY A 72 -12.30 1.73 8.56
N GLY A 73 -12.83 2.84 8.04
CA GLY A 73 -12.38 4.18 8.37
C GLY A 73 -11.21 4.69 7.51
N PRO A 74 -10.96 6.01 7.54
CA PRO A 74 -9.97 6.64 6.67
C PRO A 74 -8.55 6.12 6.89
N THR A 75 -7.97 5.54 5.86
CA THR A 75 -6.64 4.92 5.89
C THR A 75 -5.80 5.39 4.70
N SER A 76 -4.55 5.76 4.96
CA SER A 76 -3.56 6.04 3.92
C SER A 76 -2.56 4.88 3.83
N ILE A 77 -2.44 4.28 2.65
CA ILE A 77 -1.48 3.23 2.33
C ILE A 77 -0.37 3.86 1.49
N THR A 78 0.83 4.00 2.08
CA THR A 78 2.02 4.47 1.36
C THR A 78 2.92 3.29 1.00
N VAL A 79 3.12 3.07 -0.29
CA VAL A 79 3.92 1.98 -0.85
C VAL A 79 5.27 2.52 -1.32
N PHE A 80 6.35 2.13 -0.66
CA PHE A 80 7.72 2.43 -1.10
C PHE A 80 8.19 1.36 -2.08
N THR A 81 8.50 1.74 -3.32
CA THR A 81 8.83 0.75 -4.36
C THR A 81 9.66 1.32 -5.51
N ASP A 82 10.34 0.47 -6.27
CA ASP A 82 10.94 0.78 -7.57
C ASP A 82 10.00 0.49 -8.77
N GLY A 83 8.84 -0.13 -8.52
CA GLY A 83 7.90 -0.56 -9.56
C GLY A 83 8.26 -1.89 -10.24
N ILE A 84 9.27 -2.61 -9.76
CA ILE A 84 9.70 -3.90 -10.28
C ILE A 84 9.29 -5.01 -9.31
N TRP A 85 8.14 -5.63 -9.59
CA TRP A 85 7.53 -6.55 -8.64
C TRP A 85 7.75 -8.01 -9.00
N GLN A 86 7.25 -8.48 -10.14
CA GLN A 86 7.38 -9.89 -10.49
C GLN A 86 7.79 -10.12 -11.94
N HIS A 87 8.50 -11.22 -12.16
CA HIS A 87 8.84 -11.70 -13.50
C HIS A 87 7.55 -12.10 -14.22
N GLY A 88 7.43 -11.72 -15.49
CA GLY A 88 6.28 -12.08 -16.32
C GLY A 88 4.99 -11.31 -16.02
N ALA A 89 5.04 -10.22 -15.23
CA ALA A 89 3.89 -9.32 -15.13
C ALA A 89 3.59 -8.67 -16.50
N THR A 90 2.46 -9.04 -17.11
CA THR A 90 2.05 -8.63 -18.46
C THR A 90 1.20 -7.35 -18.49
N GLY A 91 0.57 -7.01 -17.37
CA GLY A 91 -0.27 -5.81 -17.27
C GLY A 91 0.55 -4.50 -17.33
N PRO A 92 -0.02 -3.42 -17.91
CA PRO A 92 0.65 -2.11 -17.98
C PRO A 92 1.02 -1.54 -16.61
N GLY A 93 0.23 -1.86 -15.58
CA GLY A 93 0.50 -1.52 -14.19
C GLY A 93 1.22 -2.63 -13.42
N GLY A 94 1.74 -3.68 -14.08
CA GLY A 94 2.43 -4.78 -13.41
C GLY A 94 1.53 -5.75 -12.64
N GLY A 95 0.22 -5.74 -12.88
CA GLY A 95 -0.80 -6.56 -12.20
C GLY A 95 -1.51 -5.82 -11.05
N VAL A 96 -0.88 -4.79 -10.48
CA VAL A 96 -1.44 -4.02 -9.35
C VAL A 96 -2.71 -3.27 -9.72
N GLU A 97 -2.89 -2.93 -11.00
CA GLU A 97 -4.12 -2.34 -11.51
C GLU A 97 -5.36 -3.18 -11.19
N GLY A 98 -5.24 -4.52 -11.18
CA GLY A 98 -6.35 -5.42 -10.84
C GLY A 98 -6.81 -5.24 -9.40
N THR A 99 -5.86 -5.02 -8.49
CA THR A 99 -6.14 -4.76 -7.07
C THR A 99 -6.77 -3.38 -6.86
N VAL A 100 -6.25 -2.34 -7.53
CA VAL A 100 -6.81 -0.98 -7.42
C VAL A 100 -8.24 -0.93 -7.99
N LYS A 101 -8.48 -1.54 -9.16
CA LYS A 101 -9.83 -1.66 -9.74
C LYS A 101 -10.79 -2.41 -8.81
N SER A 102 -10.33 -3.49 -8.20
CA SER A 102 -11.15 -4.27 -7.27
C SER A 102 -11.55 -3.44 -6.06
N LEU A 103 -10.62 -2.66 -5.49
CA LEU A 103 -10.92 -1.73 -4.40
C LEU A 103 -11.99 -0.71 -4.83
N VAL A 104 -11.81 -0.02 -5.96
CA VAL A 104 -12.79 0.97 -6.45
C VAL A 104 -14.17 0.35 -6.63
N ARG A 105 -14.25 -0.82 -7.26
CA ARG A 105 -15.51 -1.55 -7.44
C ARG A 105 -16.15 -1.91 -6.10
N ASP A 106 -15.38 -2.45 -5.16
CA ASP A 106 -15.87 -2.83 -3.84
C ASP A 106 -16.39 -1.60 -3.07
N MET A 107 -15.75 -0.44 -3.23
CA MET A 107 -16.20 0.82 -2.62
C MET A 107 -17.51 1.33 -3.23
N GLN A 108 -17.63 1.27 -4.55
CA GLN A 108 -18.85 1.62 -5.28
C GLN A 108 -20.03 0.73 -4.88
N GLN A 109 -19.82 -0.59 -4.80
CA GLN A 109 -20.85 -1.56 -4.40
C GLN A 109 -21.37 -1.33 -2.97
N ARG A 110 -20.52 -0.82 -2.08
CA ARG A 110 -20.88 -0.50 -0.69
C ARG A 110 -21.53 0.87 -0.53
N GLY A 111 -21.65 1.66 -1.61
CA GLY A 111 -22.18 3.02 -1.56
C GLY A 111 -21.30 3.97 -0.75
N MET A 112 -19.98 3.74 -0.71
CA MET A 112 -19.05 4.60 0.02
C MET A 112 -18.67 5.81 -0.84
N TRP A 113 -19.32 6.95 -0.56
CA TRP A 113 -19.19 8.20 -1.33
C TRP A 113 -17.93 9.03 -1.01
N ARG A 114 -17.17 8.67 0.05
CA ARG A 114 -15.92 9.33 0.41
C ARG A 114 -14.78 8.33 0.36
N PRO A 115 -13.59 8.71 -0.13
CA PRO A 115 -12.44 7.81 -0.15
C PRO A 115 -12.00 7.51 1.29
N GLU A 116 -12.41 6.37 1.82
CA GLU A 116 -11.88 5.82 3.07
C GLU A 116 -10.46 5.26 2.89
N VAL A 117 -9.99 5.09 1.65
CA VAL A 117 -8.66 4.55 1.37
C VAL A 117 -7.95 5.44 0.36
N THR A 118 -6.74 5.86 0.70
CA THR A 118 -5.79 6.50 -0.23
C THR A 118 -4.60 5.57 -0.45
N ILE A 119 -4.16 5.41 -1.69
CA ILE A 119 -2.95 4.64 -2.03
C ILE A 119 -1.95 5.61 -2.66
N GLN A 120 -0.74 5.68 -2.11
CA GLN A 120 0.34 6.52 -2.62
C GLN A 120 1.57 5.66 -2.89
N PHE A 121 2.05 5.67 -4.13
CA PHE A 121 3.32 5.03 -4.49
C PHE A 121 4.47 6.05 -4.38
N VAL A 122 5.44 5.75 -3.53
CA VAL A 122 6.69 6.52 -3.39
C VAL A 122 7.79 5.76 -4.11
N ARG A 123 8.14 6.26 -5.29
CA ARG A 123 9.12 5.64 -6.18
C ARG A 123 10.55 5.90 -5.70
N PHE A 124 11.38 4.86 -5.71
CA PHE A 124 12.84 4.97 -5.68
C PHE A 124 13.47 4.27 -6.88
N GLY A 125 14.75 4.53 -7.17
CA GLY A 125 15.43 3.98 -8.35
C GLY A 125 15.08 4.68 -9.66
N SER A 126 15.50 4.11 -10.78
CA SER A 126 15.36 4.72 -12.12
C SER A 126 15.06 3.71 -13.23
N ASP A 127 14.54 2.53 -12.89
CA ASP A 127 14.19 1.53 -13.88
C ASP A 127 13.04 2.04 -14.79
N PRO A 128 13.21 2.07 -16.12
CA PRO A 128 12.20 2.57 -17.05
C PRO A 128 10.87 1.80 -17.00
N ILE A 129 10.92 0.49 -16.76
CA ILE A 129 9.72 -0.37 -16.66
C ILE A 129 8.97 -0.01 -15.38
N GLY A 130 9.68 0.15 -14.27
CA GLY A 130 9.11 0.55 -12.98
C GLY A 130 8.45 1.92 -13.08
N ILE A 131 9.11 2.89 -13.70
CA ILE A 131 8.55 4.23 -13.98
C ILE A 131 7.29 4.14 -14.82
N LYS A 132 7.31 3.36 -15.92
CA LYS A 132 6.17 3.20 -16.82
C LYS A 132 4.95 2.63 -16.10
N ARG A 133 5.15 1.59 -15.26
CA ARG A 133 4.07 0.98 -14.47
C ARG A 133 3.45 1.97 -13.49
N LEU A 134 4.27 2.68 -12.74
CA LEU A 134 3.79 3.65 -11.76
C LEU A 134 3.07 4.83 -12.42
N ARG A 135 3.56 5.30 -13.57
CA ARG A 135 2.88 6.34 -14.36
C ARG A 135 1.52 5.86 -14.87
N TYR A 136 1.44 4.64 -15.39
CA TYR A 136 0.17 4.08 -15.84
C TYR A 136 -0.86 4.02 -14.70
N LEU A 137 -0.44 3.60 -13.49
CA LEU A 137 -1.34 3.54 -12.33
C LEU A 137 -1.89 4.92 -11.91
N ASP A 138 -1.15 5.99 -12.16
CA ASP A 138 -1.50 7.37 -11.75
C ASP A 138 -2.27 8.14 -12.85
N ASP A 139 -1.77 8.09 -14.08
CA ASP A 139 -2.26 8.90 -15.21
C ASP A 139 -3.33 8.17 -16.02
N ASP A 140 -3.13 6.88 -16.29
CA ASP A 140 -3.87 6.16 -17.32
C ASP A 140 -5.02 5.31 -16.74
N LEU A 141 -4.82 4.72 -15.56
CA LEU A 141 -5.74 3.76 -14.97
C LEU A 141 -7.16 4.32 -14.76
N LYS A 142 -7.27 5.61 -14.40
CA LYS A 142 -8.56 6.29 -14.22
C LYS A 142 -9.41 6.38 -15.50
N ASN A 143 -8.77 6.28 -16.66
CA ASN A 143 -9.44 6.35 -17.96
C ASN A 143 -9.97 4.99 -18.43
N GLU A 144 -9.72 3.92 -17.67
CA GLU A 144 -10.17 2.59 -18.07
C GLU A 144 -11.67 2.35 -17.79
N PRO A 145 -12.34 1.51 -18.61
CA PRO A 145 -13.72 1.14 -18.39
C PRO A 145 -13.95 0.60 -16.97
N GLY A 146 -14.96 1.14 -16.28
CA GLY A 146 -15.28 0.77 -14.89
C GLY A 146 -14.54 1.56 -13.82
N MET A 147 -13.62 2.46 -14.19
CA MET A 147 -12.98 3.42 -13.27
C MET A 147 -13.66 4.80 -13.28
N SER A 148 -14.70 4.98 -14.11
CA SER A 148 -15.50 6.20 -14.18
C SER A 148 -16.23 6.47 -12.86
N GLY A 149 -15.90 7.56 -12.18
CA GLY A 149 -16.49 7.96 -10.89
C GLY A 149 -15.47 8.25 -9.78
N LEU A 150 -14.17 8.14 -10.06
CA LEU A 150 -13.11 8.81 -9.30
C LEU A 150 -13.04 10.31 -9.66
#